data_AF-A0A9D7NX97-F1
#
_entry.id   AF-A0A9D7NX97-F1
#
_cell.length_a   1.000
_cell.length_b   1.000
_cell.length_c   1.000
_cell.angle_alpha   90.00
_cell.angle_beta   90.00
_cell.angle_gamma   90.00
#
_symmetry.space_group_name_H-M   'P 1'
#
loop_
_entity.id
_entity.type
_entity.pdbx_description
1 polymer ?
#
loop_
_entity_poly.entity_id
_entity_poly.type
_entity_poly.pdbx_seq_one_letter_code
_entity_poly.pdbx_strand_id
1 'polypeptide(L)'
;MRSHRTLLVFLIPVSLLLGAAREFLFLNLNYQIDHLARRSAFSYAHSVFQRWTGGMDLDALLRWKWGLAVAFIAAMWTLAILTARVLVGDHRYLRVITLLFLAVAGLALMLHLTAVPALEAVSVKLLHALQYPVVLVVLWVALRLRVRPVG
;
A
#
# COMPACT_ATOMS: atom_id res chain seq x y z
N MET A 1 21.57 -6.88 -20.12
CA MET A 1 21.09 -5.47 -20.15
C MET A 1 19.69 -5.28 -20.74
N ARG A 2 19.27 -5.99 -21.82
CA ARG A 2 17.91 -5.86 -22.38
C ARG A 2 16.78 -6.33 -21.44
N SER A 3 16.93 -7.44 -20.70
CA SER A 3 15.85 -7.97 -19.84
C SER A 3 15.47 -7.07 -18.66
N HIS A 4 16.43 -6.34 -18.06
CA HIS A 4 16.16 -5.43 -16.94
C HIS A 4 15.30 -4.23 -17.34
N ARG A 5 15.47 -3.71 -18.57
CA ARG A 5 14.64 -2.62 -19.09
C ARG A 5 13.21 -3.09 -19.34
N THR A 6 13.03 -4.29 -19.90
CA THR A 6 11.71 -4.89 -20.13
C THR A 6 10.95 -5.14 -18.82
N LEU A 7 11.65 -5.62 -17.77
CA LEU A 7 11.06 -5.83 -16.45
C LEU A 7 10.61 -4.52 -15.79
N LEU A 8 11.39 -3.43 -15.89
CA LEU A 8 10.96 -2.11 -15.38
C LEU A 8 9.72 -1.58 -16.12
N VAL A 9 9.67 -1.77 -17.44
CA VAL A 9 8.50 -1.40 -18.26
C VAL A 9 7.24 -2.14 -17.83
N PHE A 10 7.36 -3.32 -17.22
CA PHE A 10 6.23 -4.07 -16.65
C PHE A 10 5.90 -3.63 -15.20
N LEU A 11 6.91 -3.43 -14.36
CA LEU A 11 6.71 -3.06 -12.95
C LEU A 11 6.03 -1.70 -12.78
N ILE A 12 6.28 -0.74 -13.67
CA ILE A 12 5.68 0.59 -13.61
C ILE A 12 4.15 0.51 -13.81
N PRO A 13 3.60 -0.02 -14.92
CA PRO A 13 2.16 -0.20 -15.09
C PRO A 13 1.52 -0.99 -13.95
N VAL A 14 2.15 -2.08 -13.49
CA VAL A 14 1.63 -2.88 -12.38
C VAL A 14 1.51 -2.03 -11.11
N SER A 15 2.53 -1.23 -10.78
CA SER A 15 2.47 -0.34 -9.60
C SER A 15 1.39 0.73 -9.71
N LEU A 16 1.16 1.27 -10.91
CA LEU A 16 0.13 2.28 -11.17
C LEU A 16 -1.27 1.67 -11.07
N LEU A 17 -1.49 0.51 -11.70
CA LEU A 17 -2.75 -0.22 -11.63
C LEU A 17 -3.08 -0.62 -10.19
N LEU A 18 -2.07 -1.07 -9.44
CA LEU A 18 -2.25 -1.42 -8.04
C LEU A 18 -2.56 -0.18 -7.19
N GLY A 19 -1.90 0.95 -7.44
CA GLY A 19 -2.23 2.23 -6.80
C GLY A 19 -3.66 2.71 -7.09
N ALA A 20 -4.11 2.59 -8.35
CA ALA A 20 -5.47 2.94 -8.74
C ALA A 20 -6.50 1.99 -8.11
N ALA A 21 -6.23 0.69 -8.10
CA ALA A 21 -7.09 -0.31 -7.45
C ALA A 21 -7.20 -0.06 -5.94
N ARG A 22 -6.09 0.27 -5.28
CA ARG A 22 -6.08 0.66 -3.86
C ARG A 22 -7.02 1.84 -3.63
N GLU A 23 -6.84 2.92 -4.38
CA GLU A 23 -7.62 4.14 -4.19
C GLU A 23 -9.11 3.87 -4.40
N PHE A 24 -9.47 3.17 -5.47
CA PHE A 24 -10.84 2.75 -5.72
C PHE A 24 -11.41 1.92 -4.56
N LEU A 25 -10.71 0.89 -4.10
CA LEU A 25 -11.22 0.01 -3.05
C LEU A 25 -11.36 0.74 -1.70
N PHE A 26 -10.33 1.46 -1.26
CA PHE A 26 -10.35 2.10 0.06
C PHE A 26 -11.30 3.30 0.14
N LEU A 27 -11.42 4.08 -0.94
CA LEU A 27 -12.38 5.18 -1.00
C LEU A 27 -13.81 4.66 -0.82
N ASN A 28 -14.18 3.65 -1.63
CA ASN A 28 -15.52 3.07 -1.60
C ASN A 28 -15.81 2.31 -0.29
N LEU A 29 -14.81 1.61 0.26
CA LEU A 29 -14.94 0.93 1.53
C LEU A 29 -15.15 1.93 2.68
N ASN A 30 -14.43 3.05 2.69
CA ASN A 30 -14.63 4.09 3.69
C ASN A 30 -16.01 4.73 3.58
N TYR A 31 -16.52 4.98 2.36
CA TYR A 31 -17.89 5.48 2.19
C TYR A 31 -18.94 4.50 2.71
N GLN A 32 -18.76 3.20 2.45
CA GLN A 32 -19.70 2.18 2.93
C GLN A 32 -19.64 2.02 4.46
N ILE A 33 -18.45 2.06 5.05
CA ILE A 33 -18.25 2.05 6.50
C ILE A 33 -18.91 3.28 7.14
N ASP A 34 -18.69 4.47 6.59
CA ASP A 34 -19.27 5.72 7.11
C ASP A 34 -20.81 5.68 7.05
N HIS A 35 -21.36 5.15 5.95
CA HIS A 35 -22.79 4.95 5.78
C HIS A 35 -23.39 4.05 6.88
N LEU A 36 -22.78 2.88 7.14
CA LEU A 36 -23.26 1.97 8.17
C LEU A 36 -23.02 2.50 9.59
N ALA A 37 -21.86 3.10 9.85
CA ALA A 37 -21.50 3.61 11.17
C ALA A 37 -22.35 4.81 11.60
N ARG A 38 -22.70 5.70 10.66
CA ARG A 38 -23.54 6.88 10.94
C ARG A 38 -25.01 6.67 10.62
N ARG A 39 -25.38 5.53 10.04
CA ARG A 39 -26.73 5.25 9.51
C ARG A 39 -27.23 6.38 8.59
N SER A 40 -26.35 6.85 7.70
CA SER A 40 -26.70 7.91 6.76
C SER A 40 -27.79 7.45 5.78
N ALA A 41 -28.56 8.38 5.21
CA ALA A 41 -29.60 8.05 4.23
C ALA A 41 -29.04 7.45 2.93
N PHE A 42 -27.79 7.74 2.58
CA PHE A 42 -27.16 7.32 1.33
C PHE A 42 -25.69 6.92 1.53
N SER A 43 -25.25 5.91 0.77
CA SER A 43 -23.83 5.57 0.60
C SER A 43 -23.29 6.22 -0.68
N TYR A 44 -22.15 6.90 -0.57
CA TYR A 44 -21.42 7.48 -1.71
C TYR A 44 -20.47 6.47 -2.38
N ALA A 45 -20.45 5.21 -1.92
CA ALA A 45 -19.69 4.16 -2.56
C ALA A 45 -20.21 3.92 -4.00
N HIS A 46 -19.31 3.60 -4.90
CA HIS A 46 -19.62 3.28 -6.28
C HIS A 46 -20.55 2.06 -6.35
N SER A 47 -21.51 2.06 -7.27
CA SER A 47 -22.59 1.05 -7.33
C SER A 47 -22.07 -0.39 -7.48
N VAL A 48 -20.97 -0.60 -8.21
CA VAL A 48 -20.30 -1.91 -8.30
C VAL A 48 -19.82 -2.38 -6.92
N PHE A 49 -19.21 -1.48 -6.14
CA PHE A 49 -18.72 -1.79 -4.81
C PHE A 49 -19.87 -2.05 -3.82
N GLN A 50 -20.97 -1.29 -3.94
CA GLN A 50 -22.18 -1.55 -3.16
C GLN A 50 -22.74 -2.94 -3.43
N ARG A 51 -22.72 -3.42 -4.69
CA ARG A 51 -23.13 -4.80 -5.00
C ARG A 51 -22.23 -5.85 -4.33
N TRP A 52 -20.91 -5.61 -4.28
CA TRP A 52 -19.99 -6.53 -3.61
C TRP A 52 -20.15 -6.57 -2.10
N THR A 53 -20.54 -5.44 -1.51
CA THR A 53 -20.67 -5.27 -0.05
C THR A 53 -22.11 -5.30 0.44
N GLY A 54 -23.06 -5.59 -0.46
CA GLY A 54 -24.48 -5.65 -0.13
C GLY A 54 -24.74 -6.70 0.94
N GLY A 55 -25.38 -6.29 2.03
CA GLY A 55 -25.68 -7.17 3.16
C GLY A 55 -24.52 -7.43 4.12
N MET A 56 -23.33 -6.85 3.90
CA MET A 56 -22.25 -6.91 4.90
C MET A 56 -22.55 -5.96 6.06
N ASP A 57 -22.24 -6.41 7.28
CA ASP A 57 -22.26 -5.57 8.48
C ASP A 57 -20.97 -4.75 8.63
N LEU A 58 -20.97 -3.84 9.60
CA LEU A 58 -19.84 -2.95 9.87
C LEU A 58 -18.56 -3.73 10.19
N ASP A 59 -18.66 -4.79 10.99
CA ASP A 59 -17.52 -5.59 11.41
C ASP A 59 -16.88 -6.34 10.24
N ALA A 60 -17.68 -6.89 9.32
CA ALA A 60 -17.18 -7.50 8.11
C ALA A 60 -16.42 -6.49 7.24
N LEU A 61 -16.94 -5.27 7.07
CA LEU A 61 -16.26 -4.23 6.30
C LEU A 61 -14.94 -3.79 6.95
N LEU A 62 -14.89 -3.71 8.29
CA LEU A 62 -13.66 -3.41 9.02
C LEU A 62 -12.61 -4.53 8.85
N ARG A 63 -13.02 -5.80 8.93
CA ARG A 63 -12.13 -6.94 8.64
C ARG A 63 -11.60 -6.87 7.21
N TRP A 64 -12.44 -6.57 6.22
CA TRP A 64 -12.02 -6.38 4.83
C TRP A 64 -11.03 -5.22 4.68
N LYS A 65 -11.25 -4.11 5.39
CA LYS A 65 -10.34 -2.94 5.36
C LYS A 65 -8.93 -3.32 5.81
N TRP A 66 -8.83 -4.05 6.92
CA TRP A 66 -7.55 -4.53 7.44
C TRP A 66 -6.92 -5.60 6.54
N GLY A 67 -7.71 -6.55 6.04
CA GLY A 67 -7.24 -7.58 5.11
C GLY A 67 -6.67 -6.99 3.82
N LEU A 68 -7.38 -6.02 3.23
CA LEU A 68 -6.89 -5.27 2.07
C LEU A 68 -5.62 -4.48 2.39
N ALA A 69 -5.56 -3.84 3.57
CA ALA A 69 -4.36 -3.09 3.97
C ALA A 69 -3.12 -4.00 4.00
N VAL A 70 -3.23 -5.18 4.61
CA VAL A 70 -2.16 -6.19 4.63
C VAL A 70 -1.80 -6.64 3.22
N ALA A 71 -2.80 -6.94 2.37
CA ALA A 71 -2.57 -7.38 0.99
C ALA A 71 -1.82 -6.32 0.16
N PHE A 72 -2.21 -5.05 0.25
CA PHE A 72 -1.54 -3.96 -0.47
C PHE A 72 -0.12 -3.70 0.05
N ILE A 73 0.10 -3.78 1.37
CA ILE A 73 1.45 -3.70 1.95
C ILE A 73 2.33 -4.83 1.43
N ALA A 74 1.84 -6.07 1.43
CA ALA A 74 2.58 -7.23 0.92
C ALA A 74 2.90 -7.10 -0.58
N ALA A 75 1.95 -6.58 -1.37
CA ALA A 75 2.16 -6.33 -2.79
C ALA A 75 3.21 -5.23 -3.04
N MET A 76 3.15 -4.11 -2.30
CA MET A 76 4.17 -3.05 -2.36
C MET A 76 5.55 -3.53 -1.91
N TRP A 77 5.60 -4.32 -0.84
CA TRP A 77 6.84 -4.94 -0.37
C TRP A 77 7.48 -5.84 -1.44
N THR A 78 6.66 -6.69 -2.08
CA THR A 78 7.09 -7.56 -3.18
C THR A 78 7.60 -6.72 -4.35
N LEU A 79 6.86 -5.70 -4.77
CA LEU A 79 7.27 -4.80 -5.85
C LEU A 79 8.55 -4.04 -5.50
N ALA A 80 8.77 -3.66 -4.24
CA ALA A 80 9.98 -2.98 -3.79
C ALA A 80 11.20 -3.91 -3.92
N ILE A 81 11.08 -5.16 -3.47
CA ILE A 81 12.13 -6.18 -3.63
C ILE A 81 12.43 -6.42 -5.12
N LEU A 82 11.40 -6.61 -5.94
CA LEU A 82 11.56 -6.84 -7.39
C LEU A 82 12.22 -5.63 -8.07
N THR A 83 11.80 -4.42 -7.72
CA THR A 83 12.38 -3.18 -8.26
C THR A 83 13.86 -3.07 -7.90
N ALA A 84 14.22 -3.30 -6.63
CA ALA A 84 15.62 -3.30 -6.20
C ALA A 84 16.45 -4.36 -6.93
N ARG A 85 15.91 -5.58 -7.07
CA ARG A 85 16.57 -6.68 -7.79
C ARG A 85 16.79 -6.34 -9.25
N VAL A 86 15.82 -5.73 -9.93
CA VAL A 86 15.94 -5.36 -11.35
C VAL A 86 16.95 -4.22 -11.56
N LEU A 87 17.02 -3.27 -10.62
CA LEU A 87 17.94 -2.13 -10.72
C LEU A 87 19.40 -2.49 -10.40
N VAL A 88 19.61 -3.42 -9.48
CA VAL A 88 20.93 -3.70 -8.90
C VAL A 88 21.49 -5.06 -9.32
N GLY A 89 20.61 -6.01 -9.66
CA GLY A 89 20.98 -7.35 -10.10
C GLY A 89 21.21 -8.40 -9.00
N ASP A 90 21.06 -8.04 -7.71
CA ASP A 90 21.34 -8.94 -6.58
C ASP A 90 20.35 -8.77 -5.41
N HIS A 91 20.35 -9.70 -4.46
CA HIS A 91 19.47 -9.83 -3.30
C HIS A 91 19.90 -9.01 -2.07
N ARG A 92 21.02 -8.27 -2.14
CA ARG A 92 21.58 -7.52 -1.01
C ARG A 92 20.60 -6.58 -0.29
N TYR A 93 19.58 -6.08 -1.00
CA TYR A 93 18.58 -5.17 -0.44
C TYR A 93 17.35 -5.86 0.15
N LEU A 94 17.19 -7.17 -0.03
CA LEU A 94 16.02 -7.90 0.47
C LEU A 94 15.86 -7.69 1.97
N ARG A 95 16.92 -7.95 2.75
CA ARG A 95 16.87 -7.82 4.22
C ARG A 95 16.53 -6.40 4.65
N VAL A 96 17.19 -5.40 4.05
CA VAL A 96 16.98 -3.98 4.39
C VAL A 96 15.56 -3.54 4.07
N ILE A 97 15.04 -3.86 2.88
CA ILE A 97 13.67 -3.50 2.47
C ILE A 97 12.66 -4.17 3.40
N THR A 98 12.82 -5.46 3.67
CA THR A 98 11.91 -6.19 4.57
C THR A 98 11.93 -5.61 5.99
N LEU A 99 13.11 -5.33 6.56
CA LEU A 99 13.21 -4.74 7.89
C LEU A 99 12.58 -3.35 7.95
N LEU A 100 12.74 -2.51 6.92
CA LEU A 100 12.09 -1.20 6.86
C LEU A 100 10.57 -1.31 6.80
N PHE A 101 10.04 -2.20 5.96
CA PHE A 101 8.59 -2.45 5.89
C PHE A 101 8.04 -2.94 7.23
N LEU A 102 8.71 -3.92 7.86
CA LEU A 102 8.32 -4.45 9.16
C LEU A 102 8.42 -3.39 10.27
N ALA A 103 9.46 -2.57 10.27
CA ALA A 103 9.63 -1.49 11.25
C ALA A 103 8.51 -0.44 11.15
N VAL A 104 8.18 0.01 9.93
CA VAL A 104 7.10 0.98 9.72
C VAL A 104 5.74 0.38 10.05
N ALA A 105 5.47 -0.87 9.64
CA ALA A 105 4.22 -1.55 9.95
C ALA A 105 4.08 -1.80 11.47
N GLY A 106 5.16 -2.22 12.13
CA GLY A 106 5.21 -2.42 13.57
C GLY A 106 4.99 -1.12 14.33
N LEU A 107 5.66 -0.03 13.94
CA LEU A 107 5.44 1.29 14.51
C LEU A 107 3.99 1.74 14.33
N ALA A 108 3.44 1.59 13.12
CA ALA A 108 2.05 1.95 12.86
C ALA A 108 1.08 1.16 13.75
N LEU A 109 1.30 -0.15 13.92
CA LEU A 109 0.50 -0.98 14.81
C LEU A 109 0.63 -0.53 16.27
N MET A 110 1.85 -0.30 16.77
CA MET A 110 2.07 0.19 18.13
C MET A 110 1.34 1.51 18.39
N LEU A 111 1.42 2.46 17.45
CA LEU A 111 0.72 3.74 17.55
C LEU A 111 -0.81 3.58 17.52
N HIS A 112 -1.34 2.69 16.68
CA HIS A 112 -2.77 2.40 16.63
C HIS A 112 -3.29 1.86 17.96
N LEU A 113 -2.54 0.96 18.59
CA LEU A 113 -2.90 0.31 19.86
C LEU A 113 -2.90 1.28 21.06
N THR A 114 -2.31 2.47 20.95
CA THR A 114 -2.35 3.46 22.03
C THR A 114 -3.74 4.08 22.24
N ALA A 115 -4.64 3.98 21.26
CA ALA A 115 -5.95 4.62 21.24
C ALA A 115 -5.92 6.16 21.46
N VAL A 116 -4.76 6.81 21.27
CA VAL A 116 -4.63 8.27 21.32
C VAL A 116 -4.99 8.85 19.94
N PRO A 117 -5.99 9.74 19.81
CA PRO A 117 -6.48 10.19 18.50
C PRO A 117 -5.39 10.80 17.59
N ALA A 118 -4.47 11.57 18.18
CA ALA A 118 -3.34 12.15 17.45
C ALA A 118 -2.40 11.08 16.89
N LEU A 119 -2.14 10.01 17.64
CA LEU A 119 -1.26 8.90 17.25
C LEU A 119 -1.95 7.96 16.27
N GLU A 120 -3.27 7.80 16.36
CA GLU A 120 -4.05 7.05 15.38
C GLU A 120 -3.94 7.66 13.98
N ALA A 121 -4.05 9.00 13.88
CA ALA A 121 -3.86 9.69 12.60
C ALA A 121 -2.45 9.46 12.01
N VAL A 122 -1.42 9.40 12.86
CA VAL A 122 -0.05 9.08 12.44
C VAL A 122 0.06 7.63 11.98
N SER A 123 -0.50 6.69 12.73
CA SER A 123 -0.55 5.26 12.37
C SER A 123 -1.17 5.06 10.98
N VAL A 124 -2.32 5.67 10.74
CA VAL A 124 -3.02 5.58 9.45
C VAL A 124 -2.14 6.12 8.31
N LYS A 125 -1.46 7.25 8.51
CA LYS A 125 -0.53 7.82 7.52
C LYS A 125 0.66 6.90 7.25
N LEU A 126 1.21 6.24 8.27
CA LEU A 126 2.29 5.26 8.10
C LEU A 126 1.82 4.03 7.32
N LEU A 127 0.65 3.47 7.63
CA LEU A 127 0.07 2.36 6.88
C LEU A 127 -0.19 2.74 5.42
N HIS A 128 -0.70 3.96 5.19
CA HIS A 128 -0.88 4.49 3.86
C HIS A 128 0.44 4.56 3.08
N ALA A 129 1.51 5.07 3.69
CA ALA A 129 2.82 5.17 3.04
C ALA A 129 3.36 3.81 2.54
N LEU A 130 3.04 2.72 3.24
CA LEU A 130 3.42 1.36 2.83
C LEU A 130 2.55 0.77 1.72
N GLN A 131 1.37 1.33 1.47
CA GLN A 131 0.43 0.84 0.45
C GLN A 131 0.52 1.63 -0.87
N TYR A 132 1.02 2.87 -0.83
CA TYR A 132 1.10 3.72 -2.02
C TYR A 132 2.35 3.39 -2.87
N PRO A 133 2.24 3.45 -4.21
CA PRO A 133 3.36 3.20 -5.12
C PRO A 133 4.49 4.23 -5.01
N VAL A 134 4.28 5.33 -4.27
CA VAL A 134 5.31 6.35 -4.00
C VAL A 134 6.58 5.74 -3.39
N VAL A 135 6.45 4.69 -2.58
CA VAL A 135 7.60 3.98 -2.01
C VAL A 135 8.53 3.41 -3.09
N LEU A 136 7.96 2.97 -4.22
CA LEU A 136 8.72 2.43 -5.35
C LEU A 136 9.45 3.55 -6.10
N VAL A 137 8.84 4.72 -6.23
CA VAL A 137 9.48 5.91 -6.81
C VAL A 137 10.66 6.35 -5.95
N VAL A 138 10.46 6.46 -4.65
CA VAL A 138 11.53 6.80 -3.68
C VAL A 138 12.68 5.81 -3.78
N LEU A 139 12.39 4.51 -3.78
CA LEU A 139 13.38 3.45 -3.92
C LEU A 139 14.14 3.54 -5.24
N TRP A 140 13.43 3.77 -6.35
CA TRP A 140 14.02 3.91 -7.68
C TRP A 140 14.99 5.11 -7.73
N VAL A 141 14.58 6.28 -7.22
CA VAL A 141 15.44 7.47 -7.14
C VAL A 141 16.67 7.19 -6.27
N ALA A 142 16.48 6.65 -5.05
CA ALA A 142 17.57 6.38 -4.12
C ALA A 142 18.63 5.43 -4.70
N LEU A 143 18.18 4.36 -5.37
CA LEU A 143 19.07 3.39 -6.00
C LEU A 143 19.77 3.99 -7.23
N ARG A 144 19.08 4.80 -8.04
CA ARG A 144 19.70 5.50 -9.19
C ARG A 144 20.76 6.50 -8.77
N LEU A 145 20.56 7.22 -7.66
CA LEU A 145 21.55 8.14 -7.10
C LEU A 145 22.79 7.40 -6.60
N ARG A 146 22.62 6.21 -6.00
CA ARG A 146 23.73 5.37 -5.51
C ARG A 146 24.52 4.67 -6.63
N VAL A 147 23.89 4.43 -7.79
CA VAL A 147 24.48 3.72 -8.94
C VAL A 147 25.08 4.68 -9.98
N ARG A 148 25.23 5.98 -9.67
CA ARG A 148 25.94 6.89 -10.58
C ARG A 148 27.37 6.37 -10.83
N PRO A 149 27.80 6.22 -12.10
CA PRO A 149 29.16 5.86 -12.43
C PRO A 149 30.09 7.01 -11.99
N VAL A 150 31.16 6.67 -11.29
CA VAL A 150 32.34 7.52 -11.25
C VAL A 150 33.04 7.29 -12.58
N GLY A 151 32.99 8.28 -13.49
CA GLY A 151 33.79 8.34 -14.71
C GLY A 151 33.39 7.34 -15.79
#